data_AF-A0A2D9H425-F1
#
_entry.id   AF-A0A2D9H425-F1
#
_cell.length_a   1.000
_cell.length_b   1.000
_cell.length_c   1.000
_cell.angle_alpha   90.00
_cell.angle_beta   90.00
_cell.angle_gamma   90.00
#
_symmetry.space_group_name_H-M   'P 1'
#
loop_
_entity.id
_entity.type
_entity.pdbx_description
1 polymer ?
#
loop_
_entity_poly.entity_id
_entity_poly.type
_entity_poly.pdbx_seq_one_letter_code
_entity_poly.pdbx_strand_id
1 'polypeptide(L)'
;MGVVAAGLVLAPYAVQLEPTAAELPEGAGLMVPGYGPHGVYGLDYRFGETVTMSMPLANASALPWRITDVELVEPAYPLLEPVGGTFDPVTLMPFGEVSVDLSFEYTNCRYYHERANNTYDQVLVTGTVLGREVTRTIDLTVPMVVHSQVIMNCPDRTLIRGDDRRI
;
A
#
# COMPACT_ATOMS: atom_id res chain seq x y z
N MET A 1 -40.13 -4.39 10.02
CA MET A 1 -38.85 -5.03 10.43
C MET A 1 -37.96 -5.49 9.27
N GLY A 2 -38.44 -5.63 8.02
CA GLY A 2 -37.60 -6.08 6.90
C GLY A 2 -36.57 -5.06 6.36
N VAL A 3 -36.89 -3.76 6.37
CA VAL A 3 -36.02 -2.70 5.81
C VAL A 3 -34.76 -2.48 6.65
N VAL A 4 -34.88 -2.56 7.99
CA VAL A 4 -33.74 -2.41 8.91
C VAL A 4 -32.77 -3.59 8.79
N ALA A 5 -33.30 -4.81 8.64
CA ALA A 5 -32.48 -6.01 8.45
C ALA A 5 -31.76 -6.00 7.09
N ALA A 6 -32.44 -5.59 6.01
CA ALA A 6 -31.82 -5.47 4.69
C ALA A 6 -30.71 -4.39 4.65
N GLY A 7 -30.94 -3.24 5.31
CA GLY A 7 -29.93 -2.18 5.43
C GLY A 7 -28.67 -2.62 6.18
N LEU A 8 -28.83 -3.41 7.25
CA LEU A 8 -27.70 -3.98 8.00
C LEU A 8 -26.91 -5.03 7.21
N VAL A 9 -27.57 -5.80 6.35
CA VAL A 9 -26.91 -6.81 5.51
C VAL A 9 -26.10 -6.17 4.39
N LEU A 10 -26.60 -5.07 3.81
CA LEU A 10 -25.96 -4.38 2.68
C LEU A 10 -24.95 -3.30 3.11
N ALA A 11 -24.95 -2.87 4.37
CA ALA A 11 -24.04 -1.84 4.88
C ALA A 11 -22.55 -2.04 4.52
N PRO A 12 -21.97 -3.27 4.54
CA PRO A 12 -20.61 -3.50 4.06
C PRO A 12 -20.37 -3.07 2.61
N TYR A 13 -21.37 -3.17 1.73
CA TYR A 13 -21.27 -2.77 0.32
C TYR A 13 -21.47 -1.26 0.10
N ALA A 14 -21.92 -0.54 1.12
CA ALA A 14 -22.16 0.89 1.04
C ALA A 14 -20.93 1.74 1.41
N VAL A 15 -19.90 1.16 2.05
CA VAL A 15 -18.66 1.88 2.34
C VAL A 15 -17.76 1.97 1.10
N GLN A 16 -17.26 3.17 0.88
CA GLN A 16 -16.42 3.55 -0.25
C GLN A 16 -15.33 4.48 0.25
N LEU A 17 -14.14 4.36 -0.34
CA LEU A 17 -13.04 5.29 -0.15
C LEU A 17 -12.78 5.98 -1.49
N GLU A 18 -12.34 7.23 -1.43
CA GLU A 18 -11.83 7.91 -2.61
C GLU A 18 -10.45 7.34 -3.02
N PRO A 19 -10.08 7.40 -4.31
CA PRO A 19 -8.71 7.19 -4.74
C PRO A 19 -7.76 8.13 -3.98
N THR A 20 -6.55 7.67 -3.70
CA THR A 20 -5.60 8.41 -2.86
C THR A 20 -4.23 8.53 -3.53
N ALA A 21 -3.35 9.35 -2.98
CA ALA A 21 -1.95 9.40 -3.36
C ALA A 21 -1.10 9.32 -2.08
N ALA A 22 -0.06 8.48 -2.09
CA ALA A 22 0.86 8.40 -0.98
C ALA A 22 1.60 9.73 -0.80
N GLU A 23 1.62 10.25 0.42
CA GLU A 23 2.45 11.38 0.81
C GLU A 23 3.82 10.84 1.23
N LEU A 24 4.84 11.23 0.48
CA LEU A 24 6.20 10.72 0.64
C LEU A 24 7.09 11.79 1.29
N PRO A 25 8.05 11.38 2.13
CA PRO A 25 8.96 12.32 2.77
C PRO A 25 9.85 13.02 1.74
N GLU A 26 10.34 14.20 2.09
CA GLU A 26 11.27 14.92 1.23
C GLU A 26 12.51 14.07 0.93
N GLY A 27 12.86 13.93 -0.35
CA GLY A 27 13.98 13.12 -0.79
C GLY A 27 13.72 11.61 -0.87
N ALA A 28 12.48 11.13 -0.65
CA ALA A 28 12.12 9.72 -0.85
C ALA A 28 12.19 9.26 -2.31
N GLY A 29 12.30 10.19 -3.25
CA GLY A 29 12.36 9.89 -4.67
C GLY A 29 12.07 11.10 -5.55
N LEU A 30 11.53 10.83 -6.73
CA LEU A 30 11.25 11.83 -7.77
C LEU A 30 9.89 11.58 -8.42
N MET A 31 9.08 12.62 -8.46
CA MET A 31 7.86 12.63 -9.28
C MET A 31 8.23 12.77 -10.76
N VAL A 32 7.67 11.90 -11.61
CA VAL A 32 7.85 11.90 -13.07
C VAL A 32 6.49 12.17 -13.73
N PRO A 33 6.15 13.43 -14.04
CA PRO A 33 4.81 13.81 -14.53
C PRO A 33 4.44 13.25 -15.90
N GLY A 34 5.43 12.89 -16.73
CA GLY A 34 5.22 12.46 -18.11
C GLY A 34 4.87 10.98 -18.30
N TYR A 35 4.77 10.20 -17.22
CA TYR A 35 4.52 8.76 -17.29
C TYR A 35 3.06 8.45 -16.89
N GLY A 36 2.22 8.09 -17.87
CA GLY A 36 0.78 7.90 -17.64
C GLY A 36 0.01 9.23 -17.48
N PRO A 37 -1.31 9.17 -17.21
CA PRO A 37 -2.17 10.36 -17.16
C PRO A 37 -1.92 11.27 -15.94
N HIS A 38 -1.40 10.71 -14.84
CA HIS A 38 -1.18 11.43 -13.58
C HIS A 38 0.30 11.44 -13.15
N GLY A 39 1.20 10.90 -13.97
CA GLY A 39 2.60 10.70 -13.61
C GLY A 39 2.82 9.44 -12.77
N VAL A 40 4.08 9.24 -12.38
CA VAL A 40 4.51 8.16 -11.49
C VAL A 40 5.52 8.71 -10.50
N TYR A 41 5.51 8.21 -9.26
CA TYR A 41 6.54 8.54 -8.29
C TYR A 41 7.60 7.43 -8.25
N GLY A 42 8.83 7.75 -8.66
CA GLY A 42 9.96 6.82 -8.58
C GLY A 42 10.66 6.96 -7.23
N LEU A 43 10.68 5.90 -6.43
CA LEU A 43 11.34 5.88 -5.12
C LEU A 43 12.87 5.76 -5.27
N ASP A 44 13.62 6.53 -4.47
CA ASP A 44 15.08 6.48 -4.39
C ASP A 44 15.50 5.26 -3.55
N TYR A 45 15.54 4.10 -4.20
CA TYR A 45 15.84 2.83 -3.55
C TYR A 45 17.21 2.84 -2.85
N ARG A 46 17.21 2.61 -1.54
CA ARG A 46 18.42 2.48 -0.71
C ARG A 46 18.31 1.24 0.17
N PHE A 47 18.99 0.17 -0.24
CA PHE A 47 18.90 -1.13 0.43
C PHE A 47 19.14 -1.04 1.95
N GLY A 48 18.23 -1.62 2.73
CA GLY A 48 18.26 -1.65 4.19
C GLY A 48 17.84 -0.33 4.86
N GLU A 49 17.54 0.72 4.09
CA GLU A 49 16.92 1.93 4.63
C GLU A 49 15.40 1.76 4.68
N THR A 50 14.79 2.47 5.64
CA THR A 50 13.34 2.52 5.81
C THR A 50 12.76 3.78 5.17
N VAL A 51 11.63 3.64 4.49
CA VAL A 51 10.78 4.75 4.05
C VAL A 51 9.45 4.68 4.79
N THR A 52 9.02 5.81 5.35
CA THR A 52 7.68 5.97 5.93
C THR A 52 6.87 6.90 5.04
N MET A 53 5.73 6.43 4.56
CA MET A 53 4.80 7.21 3.73
C MET A 53 3.46 7.37 4.46
N SER A 54 2.83 8.53 4.32
CA SER A 54 1.51 8.77 4.85
C SER A 54 0.46 8.46 3.79
N MET A 55 -0.57 7.72 4.17
CA MET A 55 -1.67 7.32 3.29
C MET A 55 -2.94 8.05 3.72
N PRO A 56 -3.32 9.15 3.04
CA PRO A 56 -4.59 9.81 3.30
C PRO A 56 -5.73 8.91 2.81
N LEU A 57 -6.74 8.72 3.66
CA LEU A 57 -7.91 7.90 3.40
C LEU A 57 -9.15 8.75 3.61
N ALA A 58 -9.90 9.01 2.53
CA ALA A 58 -11.13 9.78 2.54
C ALA A 58 -12.35 8.87 2.34
N ASN A 59 -13.31 8.92 3.26
CA ASN A 59 -14.52 8.09 3.19
C ASN A 59 -15.58 8.75 2.32
N ALA A 60 -15.87 8.16 1.17
CA ALA A 60 -16.90 8.63 0.24
C ALA A 60 -18.32 8.20 0.63
N SER A 61 -18.51 7.60 1.81
CA SER A 61 -19.80 7.04 2.24
C SER A 61 -20.39 7.70 3.49
N ALA A 62 -21.69 7.51 3.68
CA ALA A 62 -22.44 8.01 4.84
C ALA A 62 -22.27 7.15 6.11
N LEU A 63 -21.53 6.04 6.04
CA LEU A 63 -21.32 5.13 7.17
C LEU A 63 -19.92 5.32 7.74
N PRO A 64 -19.75 5.33 9.07
CA PRO A 64 -18.42 5.31 9.67
C PRO A 64 -17.74 3.96 9.41
N TRP A 65 -16.44 4.01 9.18
CA TRP A 65 -15.61 2.83 8.99
C TRP A 65 -14.45 2.85 9.98
N ARG A 66 -14.36 1.84 10.84
CA ARG A 66 -13.21 1.67 11.74
C ARG A 66 -12.12 0.88 11.01
N ILE A 67 -11.09 1.57 10.56
CA ILE A 67 -9.96 0.98 9.84
C ILE A 67 -9.03 0.32 10.87
N THR A 68 -8.64 -0.92 10.60
CA THR A 68 -7.78 -1.72 11.46
C THR A 68 -6.46 -2.09 10.81
N ASP A 69 -6.40 -2.05 9.49
CA ASP A 69 -5.20 -2.39 8.74
C ASP A 69 -5.19 -1.73 7.36
N VAL A 70 -3.99 -1.41 6.88
CA VAL A 70 -3.74 -0.76 5.59
C VAL A 70 -2.41 -1.29 5.06
N GLU A 71 -2.43 -1.89 3.87
CA GLU A 71 -1.24 -2.46 3.24
C GLU A 71 -1.16 -2.10 1.76
N LEU A 72 0.05 -1.98 1.21
CA LEU A 72 0.21 -1.88 -0.24
C LEU A 72 -0.12 -3.24 -0.84
N VAL A 73 -0.82 -3.27 -1.97
CA VAL A 73 -0.99 -4.52 -2.71
C VAL A 73 0.36 -4.91 -3.29
N GLU A 74 0.97 -5.94 -2.69
CA GLU A 74 2.34 -6.34 -3.02
C GLU A 74 2.42 -7.09 -4.35
N PRO A 75 3.44 -6.80 -5.19
CA PRO A 75 3.78 -7.66 -6.32
C PRO A 75 4.36 -9.00 -5.83
N ALA A 76 4.48 -9.98 -6.72
CA ALA A 76 4.98 -11.33 -6.37
C ALA A 76 6.36 -11.32 -5.68
N TYR A 77 7.19 -10.32 -5.98
CA TYR A 77 8.52 -10.10 -5.42
C TYR A 77 8.64 -8.65 -4.95
N PRO A 78 8.17 -8.32 -3.74
CA PRO A 78 8.14 -6.96 -3.24
C PRO A 78 9.56 -6.47 -2.89
N LEU A 79 9.85 -5.24 -3.30
CA LEU A 79 11.06 -4.50 -2.98
C LEU A 79 10.89 -3.61 -1.74
N LEU A 80 9.66 -3.51 -1.23
CA LEU A 80 9.29 -2.86 0.01
C LEU A 80 8.79 -3.94 0.96
N GLU A 81 9.53 -4.20 2.03
CA GLU A 81 9.12 -5.12 3.08
C GLU A 81 8.53 -4.32 4.24
N PRO A 82 7.29 -4.61 4.68
CA PRO A 82 6.70 -3.92 5.83
C PRO A 82 7.57 -4.13 7.07
N VAL A 83 8.04 -3.04 7.70
CA VAL A 83 8.90 -3.13 8.90
C VAL A 83 8.09 -3.28 10.20
N GLY A 84 6.77 -3.39 10.06
CA GLY A 84 5.82 -3.22 11.15
C GLY A 84 5.40 -1.77 11.32
N GLY A 85 4.23 -1.60 11.95
CA GLY A 85 3.51 -0.33 11.96
C GLY A 85 2.01 -0.58 11.97
N THR A 86 1.52 -1.41 12.90
CA THR A 86 0.09 -1.36 13.20
C THR A 86 -0.18 -0.02 13.87
N PHE A 87 -0.74 0.91 13.10
CA PHE A 87 -1.36 2.10 13.66
C PHE A 87 -2.52 1.66 14.57
N ASP A 88 -2.81 2.46 15.59
CA ASP A 88 -4.00 2.22 16.41
C ASP A 88 -5.25 2.32 15.52
N PRO A 89 -6.21 1.37 15.61
CA PRO A 89 -7.39 1.41 14.76
C PRO A 89 -8.09 2.77 14.78
N VAL A 90 -8.17 3.41 13.62
CA VAL A 90 -8.76 4.74 13.48
C VAL A 90 -10.20 4.65 13.01
N THR A 91 -11.05 5.56 13.47
CA THR A 91 -12.43 5.67 12.97
C THR A 91 -12.51 6.75 11.93
N LEU A 92 -12.75 6.35 10.69
CA LEU A 92 -13.01 7.25 9.59
C LEU A 92 -14.48 7.62 9.58
N MET A 93 -14.76 8.88 9.92
CA MET A 93 -16.11 9.41 9.98
C MET A 93 -16.76 9.49 8.59
N PRO A 94 -18.10 9.54 8.49
CA PRO A 94 -18.77 9.77 7.22
C PRO A 94 -18.24 11.03 6.53
N PHE A 95 -17.81 10.92 5.27
CA PHE A 95 -17.24 12.05 4.50
C PHE A 95 -16.03 12.71 5.17
N GLY A 96 -15.37 12.00 6.11
CA GLY A 96 -14.17 12.44 6.79
C GLY A 96 -12.90 11.88 6.15
N GLU A 97 -11.78 12.36 6.66
CA GLU A 97 -10.44 11.98 6.22
C GLU A 97 -9.56 11.62 7.42
N VAL A 98 -8.65 10.67 7.24
CA VAL A 98 -7.60 10.32 8.18
C VAL A 98 -6.33 9.99 7.40
N SER A 99 -5.15 10.19 8.00
CA SER A 99 -3.91 9.69 7.42
C SER A 99 -3.35 8.53 8.25
N VAL A 100 -2.80 7.53 7.56
CA VAL A 100 -2.20 6.34 8.14
C VAL A 100 -0.77 6.21 7.64
N ASP A 101 0.20 6.12 8.54
CA ASP A 101 1.60 5.96 8.16
C ASP A 101 1.96 4.48 7.92
N LEU A 102 2.57 4.21 6.78
CA LEU A 102 3.07 2.90 6.37
C LEU A 102 4.59 2.96 6.27
N SER A 103 5.29 2.04 6.95
CA SER A 103 6.75 1.99 6.96
C SER A 103 7.27 0.72 6.31
N PHE A 104 8.22 0.88 5.38
CA PHE A 104 8.80 -0.21 4.60
C PHE A 104 10.31 -0.13 4.59
N GLU A 105 10.97 -1.28 4.65
CA GLU A 105 12.40 -1.44 4.41
C GLU A 105 12.60 -1.78 2.93
N TYR A 106 13.57 -1.12 2.30
CA TYR A 106 13.98 -1.46 0.94
C TYR A 106 14.76 -2.77 0.94
N THR A 107 14.15 -3.83 0.39
CA THR A 107 14.75 -5.17 0.30
C THR A 107 14.82 -5.65 -1.14
N ASN A 108 15.77 -6.53 -1.44
CA ASN A 108 15.89 -7.24 -2.73
C ASN A 108 16.67 -8.57 -2.57
N CYS A 109 17.39 -8.75 -1.46
CA CYS A 109 18.21 -9.95 -1.24
C CYS A 109 17.40 -11.25 -1.12
N ARG A 110 16.11 -11.19 -0.80
CA ARG A 110 15.25 -12.37 -0.65
C ARG A 110 14.86 -13.06 -1.96
N TYR A 111 14.83 -12.33 -3.08
CA TYR A 111 14.19 -12.81 -4.32
C TYR A 111 15.14 -12.93 -5.52
N TYR A 112 16.44 -12.66 -5.36
CA TYR A 112 17.47 -12.87 -6.37
C TYR A 112 17.12 -12.27 -7.75
N HIS A 113 16.77 -10.98 -7.81
CA HIS A 113 16.55 -10.32 -9.09
C HIS A 113 17.56 -9.19 -9.30
N GLU A 114 18.52 -9.45 -10.19
CA GLU A 114 19.41 -8.45 -10.74
C GLU A 114 18.54 -7.42 -11.48
N ARG A 115 18.26 -6.28 -10.82
CA ARG A 115 17.44 -5.17 -11.33
C ARG A 115 15.96 -5.54 -11.46
N ALA A 116 15.32 -5.75 -10.32
CA ALA A 116 13.86 -5.80 -10.22
C ALA A 116 13.24 -4.40 -10.26
N ASN A 117 12.07 -4.32 -10.88
CA ASN A 117 11.20 -3.17 -10.86
C ASN A 117 9.84 -3.59 -10.28
N ASN A 118 9.31 -2.82 -9.34
CA ASN A 118 7.97 -3.00 -8.81
C ASN A 118 7.14 -1.76 -9.08
N THR A 119 5.86 -1.98 -9.32
CA THR A 119 4.87 -0.92 -9.37
C THR A 119 3.82 -1.23 -8.31
N TYR A 120 3.49 -0.21 -7.52
CA TYR A 120 2.44 -0.24 -6.53
C TYR A 120 1.37 0.73 -7.02
N ASP A 121 0.24 0.14 -7.44
CA ASP A 121 -0.89 0.87 -8.01
C ASP A 121 -2.07 0.96 -7.04
N GLN A 122 -2.06 0.17 -5.96
CA GLN A 122 -3.21 -0.04 -5.10
C GLN A 122 -2.83 -0.22 -3.63
N VAL A 123 -3.78 0.12 -2.76
CA VAL A 123 -3.71 -0.10 -1.32
C VAL A 123 -4.91 -0.95 -0.91
N LEU A 124 -4.69 -1.94 -0.06
CA LEU A 124 -5.74 -2.72 0.58
C LEU A 124 -6.03 -2.12 1.96
N VAL A 125 -7.29 -1.79 2.21
CA VAL A 125 -7.76 -1.23 3.48
C VAL A 125 -8.73 -2.20 4.10
N THR A 126 -8.41 -2.68 5.30
CA THR A 126 -9.24 -3.60 6.08
C THR A 126 -9.74 -2.90 7.34
N GLY A 127 -11.00 -3.15 7.68
CA GLY A 127 -11.60 -2.60 8.89
C GLY A 127 -12.97 -3.16 9.17
N THR A 128 -13.73 -2.47 10.02
CA THR A 128 -15.07 -2.90 10.44
C THR A 128 -16.13 -1.82 10.25
N VAL A 129 -17.28 -2.23 9.73
CA VAL A 129 -18.48 -1.39 9.53
C VAL A 129 -19.64 -2.07 10.22
N LEU A 130 -20.26 -1.39 11.19
CA LEU A 130 -21.35 -1.94 12.01
C LEU A 130 -21.03 -3.33 12.61
N GLY A 131 -19.76 -3.54 13.00
CA GLY A 131 -19.29 -4.78 13.61
C GLY A 131 -18.99 -5.92 12.63
N ARG A 132 -18.96 -5.65 11.32
CA ARG A 132 -18.59 -6.63 10.28
C ARG A 132 -17.29 -6.22 9.61
N GLU A 133 -16.40 -7.18 9.40
CA GLU A 133 -15.17 -6.96 8.65
C GLU A 133 -15.46 -6.64 7.18
N VAL A 134 -14.73 -5.67 6.66
CA VAL A 134 -14.80 -5.21 5.27
C VAL A 134 -13.39 -4.90 4.81
N THR A 135 -13.06 -5.38 3.61
CA THR A 135 -11.82 -5.06 2.92
C THR A 135 -12.15 -4.33 1.61
N ARG A 136 -11.42 -3.25 1.31
CA ARG A 136 -11.52 -2.52 0.04
C ARG A 136 -10.13 -2.30 -0.52
N THR A 137 -10.02 -2.45 -1.83
CA THR A 137 -8.86 -2.00 -2.58
C THR A 137 -9.15 -0.60 -3.09
N ILE A 138 -8.20 0.31 -2.93
CA ILE A 138 -8.24 1.67 -3.48
C ILE A 138 -7.08 1.85 -4.44
N ASP A 139 -7.35 2.55 -5.54
CA ASP A 139 -6.32 2.88 -6.52
C ASP A 139 -5.51 4.08 -6.04
N LEU A 140 -4.20 4.02 -6.28
CA LEU A 140 -3.31 5.15 -6.17
C LEU A 140 -3.47 6.02 -7.41
N THR A 141 -3.85 7.28 -7.21
CA THR A 141 -3.96 8.30 -8.25
C THR A 141 -2.61 8.52 -8.93
N VAL A 142 -1.53 8.41 -8.16
CA VAL A 142 -0.14 8.42 -8.65
C VAL A 142 0.52 7.11 -8.22
N PRO A 143 0.76 6.17 -9.15
CA PRO A 143 1.47 4.94 -8.84
C PRO A 143 2.87 5.20 -8.30
N MET A 144 3.35 4.30 -7.44
CA MET A 144 4.73 4.30 -6.98
C MET A 144 5.52 3.23 -7.70
N VAL A 145 6.73 3.56 -8.13
CA VAL A 145 7.65 2.64 -8.79
C VAL A 145 8.94 2.55 -8.00
N VAL A 146 9.38 1.33 -7.74
CA VAL A 146 10.65 1.03 -7.07
C VAL A 146 11.53 0.27 -8.02
N HIS A 147 12.68 0.84 -8.36
CA HIS A 147 13.68 0.17 -9.17
C HIS A 147 14.91 -0.14 -8.31
N SER A 148 15.14 -1.44 -8.06
CA SER A 148 16.28 -1.88 -7.27
C SER A 148 17.61 -1.72 -8.02
N GLN A 149 18.66 -1.33 -7.30
CA GLN A 149 20.03 -1.43 -7.80
C GLN A 149 20.58 -2.85 -7.66
N VAL A 150 21.66 -3.15 -8.38
CA VAL A 150 22.39 -4.42 -8.19
C VAL A 150 23.08 -4.39 -6.82
N ILE A 151 22.72 -5.32 -5.94
CA ILE A 151 23.35 -5.45 -4.61
C ILE A 151 24.43 -6.53 -4.69
N MET A 152 25.69 -6.13 -4.53
CA MET A 152 26.83 -7.04 -4.62
C MET A 152 27.02 -7.92 -3.36
N ASN A 153 26.53 -7.45 -2.20
CA ASN A 153 26.77 -8.02 -0.87
C ASN A 153 25.46 -8.43 -0.16
N CYS A 154 24.63 -9.26 -0.78
CA CYS A 154 23.53 -9.91 -0.06
C CYS A 154 24.09 -11.06 0.80
N PRO A 155 23.90 -11.04 2.14
CA PRO A 155 24.36 -12.14 3.00
C PRO A 155 23.67 -13.47 2.67
N ASP A 156 22.41 -13.43 2.22
CA ASP A 156 21.63 -14.60 1.81
C ASP A 156 21.77 -14.93 0.31
N ARG A 157 22.85 -14.46 -0.33
CA ARG A 157 23.12 -14.70 -1.75
C ARG A 157 23.30 -16.20 -2.01
N THR A 158 22.24 -16.89 -2.42
CA THR A 158 22.39 -18.17 -3.08
C THR A 158 22.75 -17.89 -4.54
N LEU A 159 24.03 -18.10 -4.90
CA LEU A 159 24.51 -18.07 -6.29
C LEU A 159 23.96 -19.23 -7.14
N ILE A 160 22.91 -19.89 -6.67
CA ILE A 160 22.36 -21.11 -7.25
C ILE A 160 21.24 -20.69 -8.20
N ARG A 161 21.50 -20.80 -9.51
CA ARG A 161 20.56 -20.48 -10.59
C ARG A 161 19.17 -21.15 -10.47
N GLY A 162 19.03 -22.19 -9.65
CA GLY A 162 17.77 -22.88 -9.37
C GLY A 162 16.88 -22.22 -8.31
N ASP A 163 17.41 -21.26 -7.53
CA ASP A 163 16.64 -20.45 -6.58
C ASP A 163 16.02 -19.21 -7.23
N ASP A 164 16.39 -18.92 -8.50
CA ASP A 164 15.72 -17.94 -9.37
C ASP A 164 14.29 -18.43 -9.64
N ARG A 165 13.36 -18.04 -8.78
CA ARG A 165 11.93 -18.29 -9.00
C ARG A 165 11.45 -17.32 -10.06
N ARG A 166 11.49 -17.72 -11.33
CA ARG A 166 10.71 -17.07 -12.38
C ARG A 166 9.33 -17.70 -12.35
N ILE A 167 8.38 -17.04 -11.68
CA ILE A 167 6.95 -17.40 -11.79
C ILE A 167 6.40 -16.65 -12.99
#